data_AF-A0A7J6LV93-F1
#
_entry.id   AF-A0A7J6LV93-F1
#
_cell.length_a   1.000
_cell.length_b   1.000
_cell.length_c   1.000
_cell.angle_alpha   90.00
_cell.angle_beta   90.00
_cell.angle_gamma   90.00
#
_symmetry.space_group_name_H-M   'P 1'
#
loop_
_entity.id
_entity.type
_entity.pdbx_description
1 polymer ?
#
loop_
_entity_poly.entity_id
_entity_poly.type
_entity_poly.pdbx_seq_one_letter_code
_entity_poly.pdbx_strand_id
1 'polypeptide(L)'
;MLQPRSLLRLQSTSRLLISASRGCISAPVRCTPRRFCTGPVAKTEETQQKQQPESKWRGPLAFGAALGLGLVGLIAYDPGVLDQIKKAMSNEHLENSGDKAFTTLEKRDRDELKFVGKMIPKMEEDQFDNTDNIILVTFNSEQQRRENLLQLGSFIRDLRDTALANRVAEKTSNLENTHFYYAVAPGASPDDKLDFILYKGQRRQKVQLSGEGREASQKVVDEMEKFFQPMSRPLDELPKFPEETPVEEVSALNFNDRVIAAARPDMAILLQMYEDSCFLCFLMRPFVNQLEDTFRRAHLPITIKRLNIEKNDFPLGCPVARGTPTFVLYRGYSPKPEKLAEFRPRDIVDRIRTDLLHEHPGITLSEQLLRKWEGMVNQVSQRFQLLSQLIMWNTELEKSQMVLAGVSSSAPEAVRAMDKYLVMASSGDDKELFTSVVSEIMSADMKRTDLLDENIKYLNKEVMNAEMDALVMAEMMAENVVQLEEEKGEASERIA
;
A
#
# COMPACT_ATOMS: atom_id res chain seq x y z
N MET A 1 -13.22 -38.04 26.31
CA MET A 1 -12.06 -37.27 26.80
C MET A 1 -11.00 -37.19 25.70
N LEU A 2 -11.12 -36.20 24.83
CA LEU A 2 -10.09 -35.81 23.87
C LEU A 2 -9.85 -34.31 24.10
N GLN A 3 -8.64 -33.93 24.51
CA GLN A 3 -8.29 -32.53 24.72
C GLN A 3 -8.14 -31.81 23.37
N PRO A 4 -8.64 -30.57 23.23
CA PRO A 4 -8.32 -29.76 22.07
C PRO A 4 -6.85 -29.33 22.15
N ARG A 5 -6.10 -29.60 21.09
CA ARG A 5 -4.71 -29.16 20.95
C ARG A 5 -4.67 -27.64 20.82
N SER A 6 -4.21 -27.01 21.88
CA SER A 6 -3.76 -25.63 21.88
C SER A 6 -2.52 -25.45 21.01
N LEU A 7 -2.48 -24.29 20.35
CA LEU A 7 -1.33 -23.65 19.72
C LEU A 7 0.00 -23.92 20.43
N LEU A 8 0.96 -24.53 19.72
CA LEU A 8 2.37 -24.47 20.07
C LEU A 8 3.21 -24.29 18.79
N ARG A 9 3.86 -23.12 18.74
CA ARG A 9 4.97 -22.75 17.86
C ARG A 9 6.02 -23.84 17.75
N LEU A 10 6.68 -23.95 16.59
CA LEU A 10 8.02 -24.51 16.51
C LEU A 10 8.92 -23.72 15.56
N GLN A 11 10.01 -23.19 16.14
CA GLN A 11 11.24 -22.79 15.47
C GLN A 11 12.16 -24.01 15.29
N SER A 12 12.76 -24.10 14.09
CA SER A 12 14.17 -24.42 13.79
C SER A 12 14.77 -25.84 13.91
N THR A 13 15.69 -26.10 12.95
CA THR A 13 16.84 -27.05 12.90
C THR A 13 16.52 -28.53 12.60
N SER A 14 17.28 -29.33 11.83
CA SER A 14 18.47 -29.18 10.96
C SER A 14 18.76 -30.54 10.26
N ARG A 15 19.26 -30.52 9.00
CA ARG A 15 20.18 -31.48 8.31
C ARG A 15 19.80 -33.00 8.26
N LEU A 16 20.15 -33.87 7.30
CA LEU A 16 21.40 -34.10 6.55
C LEU A 16 21.20 -35.27 5.52
N LEU A 17 21.77 -35.12 4.30
CA LEU A 17 22.28 -36.08 3.27
C LEU A 17 21.49 -37.28 2.68
N ILE A 18 21.58 -37.42 1.33
CA ILE A 18 22.14 -38.54 0.49
C ILE A 18 21.99 -38.08 -1.01
N SER A 19 23.04 -37.73 -1.77
CA SER A 19 23.84 -38.54 -2.75
C SER A 19 23.00 -39.36 -3.76
N ALA A 20 23.23 -39.53 -5.07
CA ALA A 20 24.18 -39.06 -6.10
C ALA A 20 23.74 -39.69 -7.46
N SER A 21 23.94 -39.03 -8.62
CA SER A 21 24.24 -39.62 -9.97
C SER A 21 24.00 -38.56 -11.08
N ARG A 22 25.01 -37.95 -11.74
CA ARG A 22 25.84 -38.38 -12.91
C ARG A 22 25.09 -38.68 -14.23
N GLY A 23 25.49 -37.95 -15.29
CA GLY A 23 25.35 -38.31 -16.73
C GLY A 23 24.97 -37.12 -17.63
N CYS A 24 25.90 -36.27 -18.09
CA CYS A 24 26.65 -36.33 -19.37
C CYS A 24 25.84 -36.18 -20.69
N ILE A 25 26.04 -35.02 -21.34
CA ILE A 25 26.45 -34.77 -22.75
C ILE A 25 25.66 -35.46 -23.88
N SER A 26 24.99 -34.67 -24.74
CA SER A 26 25.32 -34.50 -26.18
C SER A 26 24.26 -33.72 -26.97
N ALA A 27 24.69 -32.67 -27.68
CA ALA A 27 24.12 -32.19 -28.96
C ALA A 27 25.03 -32.71 -30.11
N PRO A 28 24.88 -32.37 -31.41
CA PRO A 28 23.82 -31.64 -32.15
C PRO A 28 23.45 -32.32 -33.49
N VAL A 29 22.37 -31.89 -34.19
CA VAL A 29 22.28 -32.04 -35.66
C VAL A 29 21.58 -30.83 -36.30
N ARG A 30 22.28 -30.22 -37.26
CA ARG A 30 21.82 -29.19 -38.22
C ARG A 30 20.93 -29.81 -39.29
N CYS A 31 19.92 -29.08 -39.77
CA CYS A 31 19.49 -29.11 -41.18
C CYS A 31 18.67 -27.83 -41.50
N THR A 32 19.24 -26.95 -42.32
CA THR A 32 18.53 -26.05 -43.26
C THR A 32 18.72 -26.66 -44.67
N PRO A 33 18.17 -26.14 -45.81
CA PRO A 33 17.38 -24.92 -46.04
C PRO A 33 16.16 -25.12 -46.97
N ARG A 34 15.33 -24.08 -47.18
CA ARG A 34 14.91 -23.66 -48.55
C ARG A 34 14.26 -22.28 -48.58
N ARG A 35 14.76 -21.48 -49.53
CA ARG A 35 14.29 -20.16 -49.98
C ARG A 35 12.97 -20.31 -50.76
N PHE A 36 12.10 -19.30 -50.69
CA PHE A 36 11.40 -18.79 -51.87
C PHE A 36 11.28 -17.27 -51.80
N CYS A 37 11.37 -16.66 -52.98
CA CYS A 37 11.61 -15.27 -53.25
C CYS A 37 10.31 -14.48 -53.52
N THR A 38 10.39 -13.17 -53.27
CA THR A 38 9.88 -12.02 -54.06
C THR A 38 8.38 -11.84 -54.32
N GLY A 39 7.89 -10.64 -54.00
CA GLY A 39 6.95 -9.92 -54.86
C GLY A 39 6.01 -8.96 -54.13
N PRO A 40 5.66 -7.77 -54.68
CA PRO A 40 5.52 -6.56 -53.87
C PRO A 40 4.16 -5.83 -54.01
N VAL A 41 4.03 -4.72 -53.25
CA VAL A 41 3.16 -3.54 -53.45
C VAL A 41 1.67 -3.68 -53.12
N ALA A 42 1.19 -2.92 -52.13
CA ALA A 42 0.33 -1.74 -52.36
C ALA A 42 -0.15 -1.12 -51.03
N LYS A 43 -0.07 0.22 -50.98
CA LYS A 43 -0.72 1.08 -50.00
C LYS A 43 -2.22 1.12 -50.28
N THR A 44 -3.03 1.14 -49.23
CA THR A 44 -4.26 1.94 -49.20
C THR A 44 -4.61 2.29 -47.77
N GLU A 45 -4.70 3.58 -47.53
CA GLU A 45 -5.33 4.21 -46.38
C GLU A 45 -6.82 3.84 -46.35
N GLU A 46 -7.35 3.50 -45.17
CA GLU A 46 -8.78 3.65 -44.92
C GLU A 46 -9.02 3.91 -43.44
N THR A 47 -9.28 5.18 -43.15
CA THR A 47 -9.82 5.69 -41.89
C THR A 47 -11.25 5.21 -41.76
N GLN A 48 -11.53 4.28 -40.85
CA GLN A 48 -12.90 3.99 -40.40
C GLN A 48 -12.98 3.99 -38.88
N GLN A 49 -13.55 5.09 -38.37
CA GLN A 49 -14.25 5.14 -37.09
C GLN A 49 -15.29 4.02 -37.05
N LYS A 50 -15.11 3.07 -36.12
CA LYS A 50 -16.14 2.09 -35.77
C LYS A 50 -16.46 2.23 -34.29
N GLN A 51 -17.58 2.91 -34.03
CA GLN A 51 -18.32 2.81 -32.78
C GLN A 51 -18.67 1.33 -32.56
N GLN A 52 -18.25 0.77 -31.42
CA GLN A 52 -18.75 -0.52 -30.95
C GLN A 52 -19.63 -0.33 -29.70
N PRO A 53 -20.73 -1.10 -29.59
CA PRO A 53 -21.78 -0.86 -28.62
C PRO A 53 -21.45 -1.44 -27.25
N GLU A 54 -21.86 -0.71 -26.22
CA GLU A 54 -21.92 -1.17 -24.83
C GLU A 54 -22.74 -2.46 -24.73
N SER A 55 -22.08 -3.57 -24.38
CA SER A 55 -22.77 -4.78 -23.95
C SER A 55 -22.86 -4.79 -22.43
N LYS A 56 -24.09 -4.54 -21.95
CA LYS A 56 -24.52 -4.64 -20.56
C LYS A 56 -24.33 -6.07 -20.05
N TRP A 57 -23.47 -6.24 -19.05
CA TRP A 57 -23.42 -7.44 -18.20
C TRP A 57 -24.51 -7.33 -17.13
N ARG A 58 -25.49 -8.25 -17.12
CA ARG A 58 -26.44 -8.44 -16.01
C ARG A 58 -26.34 -9.88 -15.48
N GLY A 59 -25.83 -9.99 -14.25
CA GLY A 59 -25.94 -11.15 -13.32
C GLY A 59 -24.70 -12.06 -13.22
N PRO A 60 -24.36 -12.68 -12.05
CA PRO A 60 -24.68 -12.36 -10.66
C PRO A 60 -23.45 -11.72 -9.97
N LEU A 61 -23.28 -10.40 -10.12
CA LEU A 61 -22.15 -9.63 -9.59
C LEU A 61 -22.52 -8.81 -8.33
N ALA A 62 -23.72 -9.00 -7.79
CA ALA A 62 -24.25 -8.16 -6.73
C ALA A 62 -23.64 -8.40 -5.34
N PHE A 63 -22.99 -9.56 -5.09
CA PHE A 63 -22.34 -9.84 -3.80
C PHE A 63 -20.85 -9.47 -3.76
N GLY A 64 -20.12 -9.63 -4.88
CA GLY A 64 -18.68 -9.30 -4.94
C GLY A 64 -18.39 -7.79 -4.99
N ALA A 65 -19.30 -6.98 -5.53
CA ALA A 65 -19.12 -5.54 -5.63
C ALA A 65 -19.25 -4.81 -4.27
N ALA A 66 -20.05 -5.34 -3.34
CA ALA A 66 -20.20 -4.78 -2.00
C ALA A 66 -18.96 -5.03 -1.11
N LEU A 67 -18.34 -6.21 -1.24
CA LEU A 67 -17.08 -6.55 -0.54
C LEU A 67 -15.88 -5.78 -1.11
N GLY A 68 -15.81 -5.59 -2.43
CA GLY A 68 -14.70 -4.86 -3.09
C GLY A 68 -14.66 -3.36 -2.76
N LEU A 69 -15.80 -2.71 -2.53
CA LEU A 69 -15.86 -1.31 -2.09
C LEU A 69 -15.65 -1.15 -0.57
N GLY A 70 -15.97 -2.18 0.22
CA GLY A 70 -15.68 -2.21 1.66
C GLY A 70 -14.20 -2.46 1.98
N LEU A 71 -13.54 -3.39 1.28
CA LEU A 71 -12.13 -3.76 1.52
C LEU A 71 -11.13 -2.62 1.23
N VAL A 72 -11.43 -1.72 0.29
CA VAL A 72 -10.55 -0.59 -0.07
C VAL A 72 -10.68 0.57 0.94
N GLY A 73 -11.77 0.63 1.71
CA GLY A 73 -12.03 1.72 2.67
C GLY A 73 -11.57 1.46 4.11
N LEU A 74 -11.05 0.27 4.44
CA LEU A 74 -10.96 -0.19 5.84
C LEU A 74 -9.54 -0.53 6.34
N ILE A 75 -8.51 -0.49 5.49
CA ILE A 75 -7.13 -0.76 5.93
C ILE A 75 -6.24 0.43 5.54
N ALA A 76 -5.81 1.13 6.60
CA ALA A 76 -4.86 2.24 6.63
C ALA A 76 -5.24 3.48 5.80
N TYR A 77 -5.93 4.42 6.45
CA TYR A 77 -5.75 5.87 6.33
C TYR A 77 -6.72 6.48 7.35
N ASP A 78 -6.31 7.47 8.16
CA ASP A 78 -7.29 8.31 8.86
C ASP A 78 -7.99 9.16 7.78
N PRO A 79 -9.22 8.78 7.36
CA PRO A 79 -9.88 9.47 6.26
C PRO A 79 -10.29 10.87 6.72
N GLY A 80 -10.44 11.10 8.03
CA GLY A 80 -10.96 12.34 8.60
C GLY A 80 -10.13 13.54 8.18
N VAL A 81 -8.80 13.46 8.27
CA VAL A 81 -7.93 14.60 7.98
C VAL A 81 -7.70 14.79 6.48
N LEU A 82 -7.55 13.71 5.70
CA LEU A 82 -7.38 13.84 4.24
C LEU A 82 -8.68 14.28 3.56
N ASP A 83 -9.83 13.79 4.04
CA ASP A 83 -11.15 14.21 3.58
C ASP A 83 -11.48 15.62 4.06
N GLN A 84 -11.00 16.05 5.24
CA GLN A 84 -11.06 17.46 5.67
C GLN A 84 -10.18 18.38 4.82
N ILE A 85 -8.97 17.95 4.44
CA ILE A 85 -8.08 18.70 3.53
C ILE A 85 -8.72 18.75 2.13
N LYS A 86 -9.24 17.62 1.61
CA LYS A 86 -9.95 17.56 0.32
C LYS A 86 -11.24 18.39 0.31
N LYS A 87 -12.03 18.40 1.40
CA LYS A 87 -13.22 19.25 1.56
C LYS A 87 -12.87 20.73 1.71
N ALA A 88 -11.76 21.04 2.37
CA ALA A 88 -11.24 22.40 2.47
C ALA A 88 -10.73 22.92 1.12
N MET A 89 -10.21 22.04 0.26
CA MET A 89 -9.81 22.34 -1.11
C MET A 89 -11.01 22.50 -2.06
N SER A 90 -12.13 21.78 -1.85
CA SER A 90 -13.30 21.83 -2.74
C SER A 90 -14.24 23.02 -2.51
N ASN A 91 -14.12 23.74 -1.40
CA ASN A 91 -14.92 24.93 -1.10
C ASN A 91 -14.26 26.20 -1.64
N GLU A 92 -14.16 26.31 -2.96
CA GLU A 92 -13.92 27.59 -3.62
C GLU A 92 -15.23 28.38 -3.68
N HIS A 93 -15.38 29.42 -2.86
CA HIS A 93 -16.08 30.67 -3.22
C HIS A 93 -15.96 31.69 -2.09
N LEU A 94 -15.12 32.71 -2.32
CA LEU A 94 -15.34 34.15 -2.11
C LEU A 94 -13.98 34.86 -1.88
N GLU A 95 -13.38 35.32 -2.98
CA GLU A 95 -12.50 36.48 -2.96
C GLU A 95 -13.35 37.74 -3.17
N ASN A 96 -13.41 38.60 -2.14
CA ASN A 96 -13.37 40.08 -2.23
C ASN A 96 -13.97 40.71 -0.97
N SER A 97 -13.13 40.99 0.03
CA SER A 97 -13.30 42.17 0.90
C SER A 97 -11.99 42.50 1.61
N GLY A 98 -11.12 43.27 0.94
CA GLY A 98 -9.91 43.83 1.52
C GLY A 98 -10.19 45.10 2.33
N ASP A 99 -9.29 45.35 3.30
CA ASP A 99 -8.91 46.68 3.81
C ASP A 99 -9.59 47.33 5.02
N LYS A 100 -10.09 46.60 6.03
CA LYS A 100 -10.58 47.27 7.27
C LYS A 100 -10.09 46.79 8.64
N ALA A 101 -9.11 45.89 8.74
CA ALA A 101 -8.70 45.35 10.06
C ALA A 101 -7.28 45.71 10.56
N PHE A 102 -6.56 46.65 9.93
CA PHE A 102 -5.14 46.93 10.27
C PHE A 102 -4.85 48.43 10.49
N THR A 103 -5.35 49.02 11.57
CA THR A 103 -5.11 50.45 11.88
C THR A 103 -4.19 50.72 13.07
N THR A 104 -3.64 49.71 13.74
CA THR A 104 -2.78 49.90 14.94
C THR A 104 -1.51 49.04 15.00
N LEU A 105 -1.01 48.54 13.86
CA LEU A 105 0.27 47.78 13.82
C LEU A 105 1.45 48.69 13.42
N GLU A 106 2.55 48.55 14.17
CA GLU A 106 3.81 49.24 13.89
C GLU A 106 4.28 48.91 12.47
N LYS A 107 5.01 49.84 11.84
CA LYS A 107 5.46 49.70 10.44
C LYS A 107 6.29 48.42 10.24
N ARG A 108 7.07 48.03 11.25
CA ARG A 108 7.90 46.82 11.29
C ARG A 108 7.06 45.54 11.18
N ASP A 109 6.00 45.45 11.98
CA ASP A 109 5.11 44.28 11.99
C ASP A 109 4.32 44.18 10.67
N ARG A 110 3.97 45.32 10.06
CA ARG A 110 3.31 45.35 8.74
C ARG A 110 4.20 44.85 7.61
N ASP A 111 5.48 45.20 7.62
CA ASP A 111 6.46 44.73 6.63
C ASP A 111 6.80 43.25 6.86
N GLU A 112 6.81 42.80 8.11
CA GLU A 112 7.00 41.40 8.50
C GLU A 112 5.80 40.52 8.11
N LEU A 113 4.56 40.99 8.32
CA LEU A 113 3.33 40.33 7.86
C LEU A 113 3.30 40.18 6.33
N LYS A 114 3.76 41.19 5.60
CA LYS A 114 3.90 41.13 4.14
C LYS A 114 5.01 40.20 3.69
N PHE A 115 6.06 40.03 4.50
CA PHE A 115 7.17 39.11 4.23
C PHE A 115 6.73 37.66 4.44
N VAL A 116 6.18 37.33 5.62
CA VAL A 116 5.72 35.97 5.98
C VAL A 116 4.56 35.53 5.09
N GLY A 117 3.58 36.41 4.85
CA GLY A 117 2.43 36.13 3.99
C GLY A 117 2.77 35.89 2.52
N LYS A 118 3.99 36.27 2.07
CA LYS A 118 4.52 35.95 0.73
C LYS A 118 5.48 34.75 0.74
N MET A 119 5.99 34.36 1.90
CA MET A 119 7.06 33.36 2.03
C MET A 119 6.52 31.93 2.12
N ILE A 120 5.31 31.74 2.66
CA ILE A 120 4.68 30.43 2.78
C ILE A 120 3.51 30.33 1.81
N PRO A 121 3.62 29.56 0.72
CA PRO A 121 2.51 29.33 -0.19
C PRO A 121 1.43 28.47 0.47
N LYS A 122 0.18 28.65 0.01
CA LYS A 122 -0.89 27.69 0.28
C LYS A 122 -0.52 26.36 -0.37
N MET A 123 -0.78 25.25 0.32
CA MET A 123 -0.58 23.93 -0.26
C MET A 123 -1.64 23.65 -1.32
N GLU A 124 -1.19 23.37 -2.53
CA GLU A 124 -2.03 22.86 -3.63
C GLU A 124 -1.90 21.34 -3.78
N GLU A 125 -2.89 20.69 -4.40
CA GLU A 125 -2.92 19.23 -4.57
C GLU A 125 -1.69 18.69 -5.32
N ASP A 126 -1.37 19.32 -6.46
CA ASP A 126 -0.20 18.96 -7.27
C ASP A 126 1.12 19.08 -6.49
N GLN A 127 1.21 20.05 -5.56
CA GLN A 127 2.40 20.21 -4.73
C GLN A 127 2.49 19.07 -3.71
N PHE A 128 1.37 18.74 -3.06
CA PHE A 128 1.31 17.65 -2.09
C PHE A 128 1.65 16.29 -2.70
N ASP A 129 1.19 16.03 -3.93
CA ASP A 129 1.39 14.76 -4.61
C ASP A 129 2.81 14.54 -5.13
N ASN A 130 3.55 15.63 -5.35
CA ASN A 130 4.88 15.58 -5.99
C ASN A 130 6.04 16.01 -5.08
N THR A 131 5.77 16.54 -3.89
CA THR A 131 6.80 17.08 -2.98
C THR A 131 6.91 16.23 -1.72
N ASP A 132 8.13 15.90 -1.28
CA ASP A 132 8.38 15.26 0.02
C ASP A 132 9.00 16.24 1.02
N ASN A 133 9.19 15.82 2.27
CA ASN A 133 9.75 16.65 3.34
C ASN A 133 8.93 17.94 3.59
N ILE A 134 7.61 17.81 3.75
CA ILE A 134 6.69 18.94 3.89
C ILE A 134 6.50 19.30 5.37
N ILE A 135 6.50 20.60 5.66
CA ILE A 135 6.04 21.19 6.92
C ILE A 135 4.79 22.01 6.60
N LEU A 136 3.62 21.51 7.03
CA LEU A 136 2.33 22.12 6.76
C LEU A 136 1.78 22.78 8.02
N VAL A 137 1.58 24.10 7.99
CA VAL A 137 0.89 24.83 9.07
C VAL A 137 -0.60 24.83 8.81
N THR A 138 -1.41 24.44 9.79
CA THR A 138 -2.87 24.36 9.63
C THR A 138 -3.60 25.44 10.42
N PHE A 139 -4.58 26.08 9.79
CA PHE A 139 -5.45 27.10 10.38
C PHE A 139 -6.92 26.71 10.24
N ASN A 140 -7.78 27.09 11.18
CA ASN A 140 -9.23 26.91 11.09
C ASN A 140 -9.90 27.81 10.06
N SER A 141 -9.38 29.03 9.93
CA SER A 141 -9.97 30.07 9.10
C SER A 141 -8.90 31.00 8.56
N GLU A 142 -9.23 31.71 7.48
CA GLU A 142 -8.39 32.78 6.95
C GLU A 142 -8.20 33.92 7.95
N GLN A 143 -9.17 34.11 8.85
CA GLN A 143 -9.05 35.08 9.94
C GLN A 143 -8.00 34.64 10.95
N GLN A 144 -8.07 33.40 11.44
CA GLN A 144 -7.08 32.85 12.37
C GLN A 144 -5.67 32.86 11.75
N ARG A 145 -5.57 32.54 10.46
CA ARG A 145 -4.30 32.67 9.73
C ARG A 145 -3.73 34.08 9.88
N ARG A 146 -4.52 35.11 9.57
CA ARG A 146 -4.10 36.52 9.65
C ARG A 146 -3.69 36.93 11.07
N GLU A 147 -4.43 36.48 12.07
CA GLU A 147 -4.16 36.77 13.48
C GLU A 147 -2.84 36.12 13.95
N ASN A 148 -2.58 34.88 13.51
CA ASN A 148 -1.39 34.11 13.90
C ASN A 148 -0.16 34.29 12.98
N LEU A 149 -0.23 35.16 11.97
CA LEU A 149 0.91 35.40 11.06
C LEU A 149 2.15 35.93 11.80
N LEU A 150 1.97 36.76 12.85
CA LEU A 150 3.09 37.30 13.62
C LEU A 150 3.82 36.21 14.41
N GLN A 151 3.07 35.34 15.09
CA GLN A 151 3.63 34.20 15.82
C GLN A 151 4.30 33.20 14.86
N LEU A 152 3.72 32.98 13.68
CA LEU A 152 4.34 32.16 12.65
C LEU A 152 5.65 32.78 12.12
N GLY A 153 5.66 34.10 11.93
CA GLY A 153 6.84 34.84 11.48
C GLY A 153 8.01 34.75 12.44
N SER A 154 7.75 34.90 13.75
CA SER A 154 8.78 34.74 14.77
C SER A 154 9.30 33.30 14.82
N PHE A 155 8.42 32.30 14.75
CA PHE A 155 8.81 30.89 14.70
C PHE A 155 9.70 30.56 13.49
N ILE A 156 9.35 31.04 12.30
CA ILE A 156 10.15 30.79 11.08
C ILE A 156 11.53 31.44 11.18
N ARG A 157 11.62 32.61 11.81
CA ARG A 157 12.91 33.25 12.07
C ARG A 157 13.75 32.40 13.01
N ASP A 158 13.17 31.93 14.12
CA ASP A 158 13.87 31.05 15.05
C ASP A 158 14.37 29.77 14.35
N LEU A 159 13.52 29.16 13.51
CA LEU A 159 13.88 27.98 12.74
C LEU A 159 15.03 28.25 11.75
N ARG A 160 15.00 29.40 11.07
CA ARG A 160 16.08 29.83 10.17
C ARG A 160 17.38 30.11 10.91
N ASP A 161 17.31 30.76 12.06
CA ASP A 161 18.48 31.09 12.88
C ASP A 161 19.12 29.82 13.43
N THR A 162 18.32 28.83 13.84
CA THR A 162 18.80 27.51 14.25
C THR A 162 19.43 26.74 13.09
N ALA A 163 18.80 26.73 11.91
CA ALA A 163 19.37 26.10 10.71
C ALA A 163 20.72 26.76 10.31
N LEU A 164 20.80 28.09 10.41
CA LEU A 164 22.04 28.83 10.14
C LEU A 164 23.12 28.51 11.18
N ALA A 165 22.77 28.46 12.46
CA ALA A 165 23.69 28.10 13.54
C ALA A 165 24.23 26.68 13.36
N ASN A 166 23.38 25.72 12.97
CA ASN A 166 23.79 24.35 12.67
C ASN A 166 24.76 24.30 11.48
N ARG A 167 24.47 25.06 10.41
CA ARG A 167 25.35 25.16 9.24
C ARG A 167 26.73 25.74 9.58
N VAL A 168 26.78 26.78 10.42
CA VAL A 168 28.04 27.36 10.91
C VAL A 168 28.81 26.38 11.80
N ALA A 169 28.10 25.54 12.55
CA ALA A 169 28.69 24.49 13.38
C ALA A 169 29.03 23.20 12.60
N GLU A 170 28.97 23.22 11.26
CA GLU A 170 29.18 22.05 10.38
C GLU A 170 28.28 20.84 10.72
N LYS A 171 27.14 21.10 11.36
CA LYS A 171 26.11 20.09 11.60
C LYS A 171 25.13 20.10 10.44
N THR A 172 24.93 18.96 9.79
CA THR A 172 23.87 18.78 8.81
C THR A 172 22.52 18.85 9.52
N SER A 173 21.71 19.85 9.18
CA SER A 173 20.32 19.93 9.66
C SER A 173 19.43 19.04 8.78
N ASN A 174 18.56 18.25 9.41
CA ASN A 174 17.59 17.44 8.68
C ASN A 174 16.48 18.31 8.05
N LEU A 175 16.45 19.62 8.38
CA LEU A 175 15.48 20.59 7.87
C LEU A 175 15.91 21.26 6.54
N GLU A 176 17.15 21.08 6.08
CA GLU A 176 17.70 21.79 4.91
C GLU A 176 16.87 21.62 3.62
N ASN A 177 16.24 20.46 3.45
CA ASN A 177 15.44 20.12 2.27
C ASN A 177 13.93 20.10 2.57
N THR A 178 13.48 20.82 3.60
CA THR A 178 12.06 20.88 3.95
C THR A 178 11.33 21.99 3.21
N HIS A 179 10.06 21.72 2.88
CA HIS A 179 9.19 22.66 2.19
C HIS A 179 8.06 23.13 3.12
N PHE A 180 7.98 24.44 3.34
CA PHE A 180 6.96 25.04 4.19
C PHE A 180 5.72 25.45 3.39
N TYR A 181 4.55 25.05 3.87
CA TYR A 181 3.25 25.39 3.30
C TYR A 181 2.23 25.71 4.39
N TYR A 182 1.10 26.28 4.00
CA TYR A 182 -0.07 26.37 4.88
C TYR A 182 -1.33 25.77 4.25
N ALA A 183 -2.26 25.34 5.12
CA ALA A 183 -3.62 24.96 4.74
C ALA A 183 -4.63 25.59 5.71
N VAL A 184 -5.81 25.90 5.20
CA VAL A 184 -6.95 26.40 5.99
C VAL A 184 -8.05 25.36 5.93
N ALA A 185 -8.37 24.72 7.05
CA ALA A 185 -9.39 23.69 7.16
C ALA A 185 -10.23 23.88 8.45
N PRO A 186 -11.57 23.93 8.37
CA PRO A 186 -12.42 24.08 9.54
C PRO A 186 -12.17 22.95 10.56
N GLY A 187 -11.86 23.31 11.81
CA GLY A 187 -11.62 22.35 12.90
C GLY A 187 -10.17 21.83 13.03
N ALA A 188 -9.22 22.42 12.30
CA ALA A 188 -7.81 22.02 12.33
C ALA A 188 -7.06 22.30 13.65
N SER A 189 -7.34 23.39 14.36
CA SER A 189 -6.61 23.80 15.59
C SER A 189 -7.45 24.73 16.50
N PRO A 190 -7.44 24.61 17.83
CA PRO A 190 -8.05 25.63 18.70
C PRO A 190 -7.43 27.03 18.49
N ASP A 191 -8.19 28.09 18.78
CA ASP A 191 -7.91 29.46 18.30
C ASP A 191 -6.51 30.01 18.68
N ASP A 192 -5.93 29.55 19.80
CA ASP A 192 -4.68 30.07 20.37
C ASP A 192 -3.41 29.24 20.05
N LYS A 193 -3.46 28.26 19.15
CA LYS A 193 -2.33 27.34 18.90
C LYS A 193 -1.97 27.18 17.43
N LEU A 194 -0.67 27.12 17.17
CA LEU A 194 -0.11 26.79 15.86
C LEU A 194 0.16 25.29 15.76
N ASP A 195 -0.55 24.63 14.85
CA ASP A 195 -0.40 23.22 14.57
C ASP A 195 0.39 23.02 13.27
N PHE A 196 1.45 22.22 13.36
CA PHE A 196 2.29 21.78 12.26
C PHE A 196 2.03 20.31 11.98
N ILE A 197 1.81 19.97 10.72
CA ILE A 197 1.77 18.59 10.24
C ILE A 197 3.03 18.37 9.40
N LEU A 198 3.86 17.45 9.85
CA LEU A 198 5.12 17.08 9.20
C LEU A 198 4.87 15.86 8.32
N TYR A 199 5.37 15.88 7.08
CA TYR A 199 5.33 14.74 6.16
C TYR A 199 6.73 14.41 5.64
N LYS A 200 7.12 13.14 5.72
CA LYS A 200 8.34 12.61 5.11
C LYS A 200 8.13 11.15 4.72
N GLY A 201 8.26 10.82 3.44
CA GLY A 201 7.86 9.50 2.95
C GLY A 201 6.36 9.26 3.17
N GLN A 202 6.02 8.13 3.78
CA GLN A 202 4.68 7.83 4.30
C GLN A 202 4.45 8.30 5.75
N ARG A 203 5.49 8.79 6.43
CA ARG A 203 5.40 9.19 7.83
C ARG A 203 4.71 10.53 7.95
N ARG A 204 3.85 10.64 8.96
CA ARG A 204 3.16 11.87 9.35
C ARG A 204 3.25 12.06 10.85
N GLN A 205 3.52 13.29 11.29
CA GLN A 205 3.48 13.66 12.70
C GLN A 205 2.84 15.03 12.87
N LYS A 206 1.97 15.17 13.89
CA LYS A 206 1.46 16.48 14.32
C LYS A 206 2.35 17.00 15.44
N VAL A 207 2.83 18.24 15.31
CA VAL A 207 3.59 18.97 16.33
C VAL A 207 2.86 20.28 16.60
N GLN A 208 2.75 20.65 17.87
CA GLN A 208 2.00 21.83 18.28
C GLN A 208 2.94 22.82 18.97
N LEU A 209 2.92 24.07 18.51
CA LEU A 209 3.57 25.16 19.21
C LEU A 209 2.57 25.74 20.21
N SER A 210 2.77 25.42 21.49
CA SER A 210 2.00 25.96 22.61
C SER A 210 2.89 26.88 23.46
N GLY A 211 2.49 28.14 23.58
CA GLY A 211 3.22 29.16 24.34
C GLY A 211 4.02 30.13 23.47
N GLU A 212 4.65 31.09 24.12
CA GLU A 212 5.45 32.13 23.48
C GLU A 212 6.92 32.03 23.91
N GLY A 213 7.81 32.48 23.02
CA GLY A 213 9.24 32.58 23.30
C GLY A 213 10.09 31.46 22.73
N ARG A 214 11.40 31.71 22.74
CA ARG A 214 12.41 30.91 22.02
C ARG A 214 12.50 29.46 22.50
N GLU A 215 12.22 29.19 23.77
CA GLU A 215 12.26 27.83 24.33
C GLU A 215 11.16 26.93 23.74
N ALA A 216 9.93 27.47 23.61
CA ALA A 216 8.82 26.76 22.97
C ALA A 216 9.10 26.51 21.48
N SER A 217 9.63 27.51 20.77
CA SER A 217 10.08 27.36 19.37
C SER A 217 11.16 26.27 19.26
N GLN A 218 12.17 26.29 20.12
CA GLN A 218 13.30 25.36 20.05
C GLN A 218 12.85 23.91 20.24
N LYS A 219 11.94 23.65 21.19
CA LYS A 219 11.38 22.31 21.38
C LYS A 219 10.70 21.77 20.12
N VAL A 220 9.91 22.61 19.44
CA VAL A 220 9.25 22.24 18.19
C VAL A 220 10.28 21.99 17.08
N VAL A 221 11.32 22.83 16.98
CA VAL A 221 12.41 22.64 16.02
C VAL A 221 13.15 21.32 16.27
N ASP A 222 13.45 20.97 17.52
CA ASP A 222 14.11 19.72 17.88
C ASP A 222 13.24 18.50 17.53
N GLU A 223 11.93 18.59 17.73
CA GLU A 223 10.97 17.56 17.31
C GLU A 223 10.94 17.42 15.77
N MET A 224 10.95 18.54 15.03
CA MET A 224 11.04 18.52 13.56
C MET A 224 12.35 17.89 13.08
N GLU A 225 13.50 18.31 13.62
CA GLU A 225 14.82 17.75 13.29
C GLU A 225 14.88 16.23 13.48
N LYS A 226 14.30 15.74 14.59
CA LYS A 226 14.19 14.30 14.86
C LYS A 226 13.27 13.61 13.84
N PHE A 227 12.13 14.19 13.52
CA PHE A 227 11.18 13.61 12.57
C PHE A 227 11.77 13.51 11.16
N PHE A 228 12.46 14.55 10.68
CA PHE A 228 13.03 14.58 9.32
C PHE A 228 14.34 13.79 9.19
N GLN A 229 14.81 13.11 10.24
CA GLN A 229 15.89 12.15 10.13
C GLN A 229 15.54 11.08 9.08
N PRO A 230 16.41 10.84 8.07
CA PRO A 230 16.15 9.83 7.04
C PRO A 230 16.00 8.43 7.63
N MET A 231 14.95 7.72 7.20
CA MET A 231 14.70 6.33 7.52
C MET A 231 14.97 5.43 6.32
N SER A 232 15.70 4.34 6.53
CA SER A 232 15.89 3.29 5.53
C SER A 232 15.99 1.94 6.21
N ARG A 233 15.43 0.92 5.56
CA ARG A 233 15.65 -0.48 5.94
C ARG A 233 17.14 -0.84 5.77
N PRO A 234 17.76 -1.48 6.78
CA PRO A 234 19.11 -2.03 6.67
C PRO A 234 19.23 -3.06 5.53
N LEU A 235 20.43 -3.16 4.94
CA LEU A 235 20.67 -4.04 3.79
C LEU A 235 20.67 -5.53 4.15
N ASP A 236 21.06 -5.87 5.38
CA ASP A 236 21.09 -7.23 5.91
C ASP A 236 19.69 -7.78 6.22
N GLU A 237 18.70 -6.91 6.36
CA GLU A 237 17.30 -7.29 6.50
C GLU A 237 16.62 -7.55 5.15
N LEU A 238 17.22 -7.18 4.03
CA LEU A 238 16.63 -7.41 2.70
C LEU A 238 16.69 -8.91 2.34
N PRO A 239 15.62 -9.48 1.75
CA PRO A 239 15.63 -10.86 1.29
C PRO A 239 16.69 -11.05 0.20
N LYS A 240 17.41 -12.18 0.25
CA LYS A 240 18.47 -12.47 -0.72
C LYS A 240 17.86 -12.77 -2.09
N PHE A 241 18.35 -12.07 -3.10
CA PHE A 241 17.97 -12.28 -4.49
C PHE A 241 19.09 -13.01 -5.24
N PRO A 242 18.78 -14.08 -6.02
CA PRO A 242 17.45 -14.63 -6.30
C PRO A 242 17.02 -15.79 -5.38
N GLU A 243 17.81 -16.13 -4.34
CA GLU A 243 17.60 -17.38 -3.57
C GLU A 243 16.33 -17.39 -2.73
N GLU A 244 15.95 -16.26 -2.14
CA GLU A 244 14.81 -16.14 -1.22
C GLU A 244 13.59 -15.50 -1.90
N THR A 245 13.82 -14.60 -2.87
CA THR A 245 12.75 -13.85 -3.57
C THR A 245 12.95 -13.85 -5.09
N PRO A 246 11.86 -13.99 -5.87
CA PRO A 246 11.94 -13.88 -7.33
C PRO A 246 12.12 -12.44 -7.83
N VAL A 247 11.91 -11.44 -6.99
CA VAL A 247 12.04 -10.00 -7.34
C VAL A 247 12.99 -9.34 -6.35
N GLU A 248 13.99 -8.60 -6.84
CA GLU A 248 14.96 -7.91 -5.99
C GLU A 248 14.29 -6.78 -5.19
N GLU A 249 14.47 -6.78 -3.87
CA GLU A 249 14.11 -5.66 -3.02
C GLU A 249 15.27 -4.68 -2.87
N VAL A 250 14.95 -3.39 -2.86
CA VAL A 250 15.91 -2.30 -2.67
C VAL A 250 15.52 -1.46 -1.46
N SER A 251 16.50 -0.75 -0.89
CA SER A 251 16.31 0.23 0.18
C SER A 251 16.93 1.57 -0.22
N ALA A 252 16.75 2.62 0.60
CA ALA A 252 17.34 3.91 0.29
C ALA A 252 18.88 3.86 0.21
N LEU A 253 19.50 2.94 0.95
CA LEU A 253 20.95 2.77 1.03
C LEU A 253 21.58 2.27 -0.28
N ASN A 254 20.85 1.47 -1.08
CA ASN A 254 21.35 0.91 -2.34
C ASN A 254 20.57 1.37 -3.57
N PHE A 255 19.61 2.29 -3.40
CA PHE A 255 18.69 2.72 -4.46
C PHE A 255 19.42 3.27 -5.69
N ASN A 256 20.43 4.13 -5.46
CA ASN A 256 21.20 4.71 -6.55
C ASN A 256 21.85 3.63 -7.41
N ASP A 257 22.55 2.69 -6.79
CA ASP A 257 23.31 1.67 -7.52
C ASP A 257 22.39 0.63 -8.16
N ARG A 258 21.32 0.25 -7.46
CA ARG A 258 20.43 -0.84 -7.86
C ARG A 258 19.28 -0.40 -8.75
N VAL A 259 18.90 0.88 -8.78
CA VAL A 259 17.79 1.37 -9.61
C VAL A 259 18.31 2.39 -10.61
N ILE A 260 18.91 3.49 -10.15
CA ILE A 260 19.30 4.60 -11.03
C ILE A 260 20.45 4.19 -11.96
N ALA A 261 21.57 3.73 -11.41
CA ALA A 261 22.74 3.32 -12.18
C ALA A 261 22.53 1.99 -12.92
N ALA A 262 21.64 1.13 -12.41
CA ALA A 262 21.28 -0.14 -13.05
C ALA A 262 20.37 0.04 -14.27
N ALA A 263 19.61 1.12 -14.34
CA ALA A 263 18.84 1.48 -15.52
C ALA A 263 19.78 1.95 -16.64
N ARG A 264 19.90 1.16 -17.70
CA ARG A 264 20.78 1.40 -18.84
C ARG A 264 19.96 1.53 -20.12
N PRO A 265 20.51 2.06 -21.22
CA PRO A 265 19.77 2.14 -22.49
C PRO A 265 19.27 0.79 -23.02
N ASP A 266 19.98 -0.29 -22.69
CA ASP A 266 19.68 -1.67 -23.03
C ASP A 266 18.94 -2.44 -21.91
N MET A 267 18.61 -1.79 -20.79
CA MET A 267 17.99 -2.44 -19.64
C MET A 267 17.13 -1.47 -18.83
N ALA A 268 15.81 -1.61 -18.91
CA ALA A 268 14.87 -0.82 -18.13
C ALA A 268 14.65 -1.42 -16.73
N ILE A 269 14.43 -0.56 -15.74
CA ILE A 269 13.99 -0.97 -14.39
C ILE A 269 12.56 -0.49 -14.18
N LEU A 270 11.66 -1.42 -13.89
CA LEU A 270 10.31 -1.12 -13.41
C LEU A 270 10.30 -1.25 -11.89
N LEU A 271 10.31 -0.13 -11.18
CA LEU A 271 10.24 -0.10 -9.74
C LEU A 271 8.78 -0.15 -9.28
N GLN A 272 8.44 -1.12 -8.44
CA GLN A 272 7.19 -1.12 -7.68
C GLN A 272 7.44 -0.56 -6.28
N MET A 273 6.83 0.58 -5.97
CA MET A 273 6.70 1.06 -4.59
C MET A 273 5.50 0.40 -3.94
N TYR A 274 5.70 -0.18 -2.76
CA TYR A 274 4.69 -0.96 -2.06
C TYR A 274 4.73 -0.75 -0.54
N GLU A 275 3.67 -1.14 0.13
CA GLU A 275 3.53 -1.16 1.60
C GLU A 275 3.09 -2.56 2.02
N ASP A 276 3.48 -3.00 3.22
CA ASP A 276 3.09 -4.32 3.73
C ASP A 276 1.60 -4.35 4.12
N SER A 277 1.06 -3.19 4.50
CA SER A 277 -0.33 -2.98 4.88
C SER A 277 -1.29 -2.78 3.69
N CYS A 278 -0.78 -2.57 2.47
CA CYS A 278 -1.64 -2.25 1.33
C CYS A 278 -2.26 -3.51 0.69
N PHE A 279 -3.60 -3.56 0.68
CA PHE A 279 -4.36 -4.68 0.08
C PHE A 279 -4.04 -4.91 -1.40
N LEU A 280 -3.91 -3.84 -2.20
CA LEU A 280 -3.59 -3.98 -3.61
C LEU A 280 -2.15 -4.45 -3.83
N CYS A 281 -1.20 -4.02 -2.99
CA CYS A 281 0.19 -4.53 -3.04
C CYS A 281 0.24 -6.02 -2.77
N PHE A 282 -0.50 -6.45 -1.75
CA PHE A 282 -0.73 -7.85 -1.42
C PHE A 282 -1.39 -8.61 -2.58
N LEU A 283 -2.41 -8.03 -3.22
CA LEU A 283 -3.11 -8.65 -4.35
C LEU A 283 -2.17 -8.93 -5.53
N MET A 284 -1.30 -7.97 -5.81
CA MET A 284 -0.42 -7.94 -6.98
C MET A 284 0.91 -8.68 -6.79
N ARG A 285 1.34 -8.95 -5.55
CA ARG A 285 2.65 -9.57 -5.24
C ARG A 285 2.98 -10.78 -6.11
N PRO A 286 2.18 -11.87 -6.14
CA PRO A 286 2.58 -13.06 -6.88
C PRO A 286 2.46 -12.88 -8.41
N PHE A 287 1.64 -11.92 -8.87
CA PHE A 287 1.60 -11.51 -10.27
C PHE A 287 2.90 -10.81 -10.69
N VAL A 288 3.39 -9.87 -9.88
CA VAL A 288 4.67 -9.20 -10.11
C VAL A 288 5.84 -10.20 -10.08
N ASN A 289 5.82 -11.12 -9.12
CA ASN A 289 6.81 -12.22 -9.06
C ASN A 289 6.83 -13.05 -10.35
N GLN A 290 5.65 -13.39 -10.87
CA GLN A 290 5.52 -14.18 -12.09
C GLN A 290 5.94 -13.40 -13.36
N LEU A 291 5.73 -12.08 -13.39
CA LEU A 291 6.20 -11.22 -14.48
C LEU A 291 7.73 -11.21 -14.53
N GLU A 292 8.39 -10.93 -13.41
CA GLU A 292 9.85 -10.91 -13.31
C GLU A 292 10.49 -12.28 -13.64
N ASP A 293 9.92 -13.38 -13.14
CA ASP A 293 10.35 -14.74 -13.53
C ASP A 293 10.24 -14.95 -15.05
N THR A 294 9.17 -14.43 -15.65
CA THR A 294 8.97 -14.54 -17.10
C THR A 294 9.95 -13.67 -17.88
N PHE A 295 10.26 -12.45 -17.41
CA PHE A 295 11.24 -11.57 -18.04
C PHE A 295 12.62 -12.20 -18.04
N ARG A 296 13.02 -12.78 -16.91
CA ARG A 296 14.30 -13.46 -16.75
C ARG A 296 14.43 -14.68 -17.67
N ARG A 297 13.40 -15.53 -17.73
CA ARG A 297 13.40 -16.73 -18.59
C ARG A 297 13.39 -16.41 -20.08
N ALA A 298 12.71 -15.33 -20.46
CA ALA A 298 12.66 -14.86 -21.84
C ALA A 298 13.80 -13.90 -22.20
N HIS A 299 14.72 -13.61 -21.27
CA HIS A 299 15.84 -12.68 -21.42
C HIS A 299 15.41 -11.30 -21.95
N LEU A 300 14.31 -10.77 -21.41
CA LEU A 300 13.83 -9.43 -21.77
C LEU A 300 14.71 -8.34 -21.13
N PRO A 301 14.89 -7.17 -21.78
CA PRO A 301 15.72 -6.05 -21.32
C PRO A 301 14.96 -5.19 -20.29
N ILE A 302 14.26 -5.86 -19.39
CA ILE A 302 13.48 -5.24 -18.33
C ILE A 302 13.53 -6.14 -17.10
N THR A 303 13.65 -5.51 -15.94
CA THR A 303 13.52 -6.20 -14.66
C THR A 303 12.63 -5.38 -13.73
N ILE A 304 11.94 -6.07 -12.84
CA ILE A 304 11.15 -5.46 -11.80
C ILE A 304 11.97 -5.44 -10.51
N LYS A 305 11.91 -4.31 -9.79
CA LYS A 305 12.45 -4.18 -8.44
C LYS A 305 11.39 -3.66 -7.50
N ARG A 306 11.51 -3.91 -6.20
CA ARG A 306 10.52 -3.46 -5.20
C ARG A 306 11.16 -2.58 -4.14
N LEU A 307 10.51 -1.46 -3.84
CA LEU A 307 10.86 -0.58 -2.72
C LEU A 307 9.68 -0.55 -1.73
N ASN A 308 9.93 -0.99 -0.50
CA ASN A 308 8.94 -0.88 0.57
C ASN A 308 8.99 0.55 1.14
N ILE A 309 7.98 1.37 0.85
CA ILE A 309 7.95 2.79 1.26
C ILE A 309 7.34 3.01 2.66
N GLU A 310 6.94 1.93 3.33
CA GLU A 310 6.58 1.92 4.76
C GLU A 310 7.85 1.86 5.63
N LYS A 311 8.90 1.20 5.13
CA LYS A 311 10.19 1.01 5.82
C LYS A 311 11.31 1.93 5.32
N ASN A 312 11.06 2.73 4.30
CA ASN A 312 12.04 3.63 3.71
C ASN A 312 11.36 4.96 3.39
N ASP A 313 12.00 6.07 3.78
CA ASP A 313 11.68 7.37 3.19
C ASP A 313 12.06 7.36 1.69
N PHE A 314 11.50 8.28 0.90
CA PHE A 314 11.78 8.31 -0.55
C PHE A 314 13.27 8.56 -0.82
N PRO A 315 13.98 7.63 -1.49
CA PRO A 315 15.37 7.83 -1.85
C PRO A 315 15.53 8.94 -2.89
N LEU A 316 16.71 9.55 -2.97
CA LEU A 316 17.00 10.54 -4.00
C LEU A 316 16.80 9.93 -5.40
N GLY A 317 16.06 10.63 -6.27
CA GLY A 317 15.71 10.14 -7.60
C GLY A 317 14.48 9.22 -7.63
N CYS A 318 13.88 8.90 -6.48
CA CYS A 318 12.56 8.28 -6.40
C CYS A 318 11.47 9.36 -6.42
N PRO A 319 10.46 9.30 -7.31
CA PRO A 319 9.34 10.21 -7.25
C PRO A 319 8.46 9.91 -6.04
N VAL A 320 7.72 10.90 -5.59
CA VAL A 320 6.77 10.78 -4.48
C VAL A 320 5.58 9.92 -4.89
N ALA A 321 5.16 9.05 -3.99
CA ALA A 321 3.95 8.25 -4.13
C ALA A 321 3.05 8.40 -2.90
N ARG A 322 1.79 8.81 -3.12
CA ARG A 322 0.78 8.91 -2.07
C ARG A 322 -0.17 7.72 -2.02
N GLY A 323 -0.06 6.80 -2.98
CA GLY A 323 -0.83 5.57 -3.02
C GLY A 323 0.06 4.42 -3.48
N THR A 324 -0.26 3.22 -3.01
CA THR A 324 0.43 1.99 -3.39
C THR A 324 -0.55 0.94 -3.92
N PRO A 325 -0.11 0.05 -4.83
CA PRO A 325 1.20 0.04 -5.47
C PRO A 325 1.34 1.20 -6.47
N THR A 326 2.51 1.82 -6.51
CA THR A 326 2.88 2.77 -7.57
C THR A 326 4.03 2.18 -8.38
N PHE A 327 3.93 2.22 -9.69
CA PHE A 327 4.99 1.76 -10.59
C PHE A 327 5.74 2.95 -11.19
N VAL A 328 7.05 2.85 -11.22
CA VAL A 328 7.94 3.89 -11.75
C VAL A 328 8.94 3.26 -12.68
N LEU A 329 9.00 3.79 -13.89
CA LEU A 329 9.89 3.31 -14.92
C LEU A 329 11.16 4.16 -14.99
N TYR A 330 12.30 3.48 -14.91
CA TYR A 330 13.61 4.05 -15.11
C TYR A 330 14.21 3.51 -16.42
N ARG A 331 14.51 4.44 -17.33
CA ARG A 331 15.18 4.19 -18.61
C ARG A 331 16.53 4.89 -18.57
N GLY A 332 17.64 4.19 -18.86
CA GLY A 332 18.99 4.77 -18.72
C GLY A 332 19.31 5.98 -19.61
N TYR A 333 18.44 6.30 -20.59
CA TYR A 333 18.54 7.49 -21.43
C TYR A 333 17.62 8.65 -20.98
N SER A 334 16.70 8.41 -20.03
CA SER A 334 15.80 9.45 -19.53
C SER A 334 16.39 10.09 -18.27
N PRO A 335 16.50 11.43 -18.21
CA PRO A 335 16.97 12.12 -17.01
C PRO A 335 15.95 12.09 -15.87
N LYS A 336 14.67 11.79 -16.16
CA LYS A 336 13.60 11.70 -15.17
C LYS A 336 12.89 10.35 -15.23
N PRO A 337 12.60 9.73 -14.08
CA PRO A 337 11.75 8.55 -14.05
C PRO A 337 10.31 8.88 -14.44
N GLU A 338 9.64 7.89 -15.01
CA GLU A 338 8.24 7.99 -15.42
C GLU A 338 7.35 7.23 -14.43
N LYS A 339 6.55 7.95 -13.66
CA LYS A 339 5.53 7.34 -12.78
C LYS A 339 4.34 6.90 -13.63
N LEU A 340 4.00 5.61 -13.58
CA LEU A 340 2.86 5.06 -14.30
C LEU A 340 1.57 5.42 -13.55
N ALA A 341 0.59 5.96 -14.28
CA ALA A 341 -0.72 6.32 -13.72
C ALA A 341 -1.59 5.08 -13.43
N GLU A 342 -1.22 3.92 -13.98
CA GLU A 342 -2.03 2.70 -14.01
C GLU A 342 -1.46 1.65 -13.05
N PHE A 343 -2.35 0.96 -12.34
CA PHE A 343 -1.97 -0.11 -11.40
C PHE A 343 -2.73 -1.43 -11.65
N ARG A 344 -3.62 -1.49 -12.66
CA ARG A 344 -4.35 -2.72 -12.96
C ARG A 344 -3.40 -3.71 -13.65
N PRO A 345 -3.54 -5.03 -13.41
CA PRO A 345 -2.69 -6.04 -14.04
C PRO A 345 -2.64 -5.94 -15.56
N ARG A 346 -3.78 -5.67 -16.20
CA ARG A 346 -3.89 -5.54 -17.65
C ARG A 346 -3.09 -4.35 -18.18
N ASP A 347 -3.31 -3.19 -17.58
CA ASP A 347 -2.66 -1.94 -17.94
C ASP A 347 -1.12 -2.05 -17.82
N ILE A 348 -0.63 -2.70 -16.76
CA ILE A 348 0.80 -3.00 -16.58
C ILE A 348 1.34 -3.85 -17.75
N VAL A 349 0.66 -4.95 -18.09
CA VAL A 349 1.06 -5.85 -19.19
C VAL A 349 1.03 -5.12 -20.52
N ASP A 350 -0.02 -4.33 -20.77
CA ASP A 350 -0.17 -3.55 -21.99
C ASP A 350 0.97 -2.53 -22.13
N ARG A 351 1.27 -1.79 -21.06
CA ARG A 351 2.38 -0.82 -21.02
C ARG A 351 3.73 -1.48 -21.27
N ILE A 352 4.00 -2.64 -20.67
CA ILE A 352 5.24 -3.39 -20.91
C ILE A 352 5.35 -3.78 -22.39
N ARG A 353 4.23 -4.25 -22.97
CA ARG A 353 4.18 -4.65 -24.37
C ARG A 353 4.43 -3.47 -25.31
N THR A 354 3.70 -2.36 -25.13
CA THR A 354 3.69 -1.24 -26.08
C THR A 354 4.86 -0.29 -25.89
N ASP A 355 5.23 0.00 -24.65
CA ASP A 355 6.12 1.15 -24.36
C ASP A 355 7.53 0.73 -23.98
N LEU A 356 7.73 -0.56 -23.67
CA LEU A 356 9.03 -1.08 -23.21
C LEU A 356 9.65 -2.05 -24.20
N LEU A 357 8.83 -2.88 -24.84
CA LEU A 357 9.33 -3.98 -25.67
C LEU A 357 9.10 -3.74 -27.16
N HIS A 358 8.01 -3.08 -27.57
CA HIS A 358 7.75 -2.78 -28.98
C HIS A 358 8.80 -1.82 -29.58
N GLU A 359 9.34 -0.90 -28.79
CA GLU A 359 10.38 0.05 -29.23
C GLU A 359 11.78 -0.58 -29.26
N HIS A 360 11.97 -1.78 -28.70
CA HIS A 360 13.30 -2.37 -28.58
C HIS A 360 13.68 -3.14 -29.87
N PRO A 361 14.74 -2.71 -30.60
CA PRO A 361 15.17 -3.40 -31.80
C PRO A 361 15.63 -4.82 -31.44
N GLY A 362 15.10 -5.82 -32.16
CA GLY A 362 15.49 -7.22 -32.01
C GLY A 362 14.65 -8.05 -31.04
N ILE A 363 13.62 -7.48 -30.40
CA ILE A 363 12.71 -8.24 -29.52
C ILE A 363 11.40 -8.47 -30.23
N THR A 364 11.10 -9.75 -30.50
CA THR A 364 9.78 -10.18 -30.94
C THR A 364 9.19 -11.06 -29.87
N LEU A 365 8.12 -10.58 -29.23
CA LEU A 365 7.42 -11.35 -28.22
C LEU A 365 6.70 -12.52 -28.89
N SER A 366 6.95 -13.73 -28.40
CA SER A 366 6.23 -14.90 -28.89
C SER A 366 4.74 -14.81 -28.53
N GLU A 367 3.88 -15.28 -29.43
CA GLU A 367 2.45 -15.46 -29.16
C GLU A 367 2.18 -16.21 -27.85
N GLN A 368 3.01 -17.22 -27.54
CA GLN A 368 2.88 -17.99 -26.32
C GLN A 368 3.12 -17.14 -25.06
N LEU A 369 4.11 -16.24 -25.11
CA LEU A 369 4.42 -15.33 -24.02
C LEU A 369 3.27 -14.32 -23.80
N LEU A 370 2.72 -13.77 -24.88
CA LEU A 370 1.59 -12.85 -24.82
C LEU A 370 0.35 -13.53 -24.21
N ARG A 371 0.00 -14.73 -24.68
CA ARG A 371 -1.10 -15.52 -24.11
C ARG A 371 -0.87 -15.86 -22.64
N LYS A 372 0.37 -16.13 -22.24
CA LYS A 372 0.71 -16.36 -20.83
C LYS A 372 0.39 -15.11 -20.00
N TRP A 373 0.81 -13.92 -20.44
CA TRP A 373 0.54 -12.67 -19.73
C TRP A 373 -0.95 -12.34 -19.65
N GLU A 374 -1.71 -12.56 -20.73
CA GLU A 374 -3.17 -12.42 -20.71
C GLU A 374 -3.82 -13.39 -19.71
N GLY A 375 -3.35 -14.64 -19.66
CA GLY A 375 -3.80 -15.62 -18.67
C GLY A 375 -3.53 -15.19 -17.23
N MET A 376 -2.36 -14.59 -16.98
CA MET A 376 -1.98 -14.08 -15.65
C MET A 376 -2.93 -12.98 -15.15
N VAL A 377 -3.46 -12.14 -16.03
CA VAL A 377 -4.46 -11.12 -15.64
C VAL A 377 -5.72 -11.76 -15.07
N ASN A 378 -6.22 -12.83 -15.71
CA ASN A 378 -7.40 -13.57 -15.24
C ASN A 378 -7.13 -14.29 -13.91
N GLN A 379 -5.91 -14.79 -13.73
CA GLN A 379 -5.48 -15.44 -12.50
C GLN A 379 -5.46 -14.50 -11.30
N VAL A 380 -5.16 -13.19 -11.48
CA VAL A 380 -5.29 -12.21 -10.39
C VAL A 380 -6.74 -12.12 -9.91
N SER A 381 -7.72 -12.15 -10.81
CA SER A 381 -9.14 -12.19 -10.43
C SER A 381 -9.52 -13.48 -9.70
N GLN A 382 -9.02 -14.63 -10.18
CA GLN A 382 -9.21 -15.91 -9.48
C GLN A 382 -8.62 -15.88 -8.06
N ARG A 383 -7.40 -15.32 -7.91
CA ARG A 383 -6.76 -15.14 -6.62
C ARG A 383 -7.61 -14.29 -5.67
N PHE A 384 -8.14 -13.17 -6.15
CA PHE A 384 -9.03 -12.32 -5.35
C PHE A 384 -10.27 -13.07 -4.86
N GLN A 385 -10.89 -13.91 -5.70
CA GLN A 385 -12.04 -14.73 -5.33
C GLN A 385 -11.69 -15.75 -4.24
N LEU A 386 -10.59 -16.49 -4.41
CA LEU A 386 -10.15 -17.49 -3.44
C LEU A 386 -9.80 -16.86 -2.08
N LEU A 387 -9.16 -15.70 -2.09
CA LEU A 387 -8.89 -14.95 -0.86
C LEU A 387 -10.18 -14.50 -0.17
N SER A 388 -11.13 -13.97 -0.93
CA SER A 388 -12.42 -13.56 -0.38
C SER A 388 -13.16 -14.74 0.25
N GLN A 389 -13.13 -15.90 -0.41
CA GLN A 389 -13.69 -17.14 0.13
C GLN A 389 -12.98 -17.56 1.42
N LEU A 390 -11.65 -17.54 1.44
CA LEU A 390 -10.87 -17.91 2.62
C LEU A 390 -11.14 -16.98 3.81
N ILE A 391 -11.21 -15.67 3.57
CA ILE A 391 -11.56 -14.67 4.60
C ILE A 391 -12.95 -14.97 5.16
N MET A 392 -13.94 -15.22 4.30
CA MET A 392 -15.30 -15.54 4.73
C MET A 392 -15.33 -16.82 5.56
N TRP A 393 -14.69 -17.89 5.08
CA TRP A 393 -14.62 -19.15 5.82
C TRP A 393 -13.99 -18.97 7.19
N ASN A 394 -12.82 -18.33 7.28
CA ASN A 394 -12.16 -18.12 8.57
C ASN A 394 -12.99 -17.23 9.52
N THR A 395 -13.68 -16.22 9.00
CA THR A 395 -14.59 -15.39 9.80
C THR A 395 -15.72 -16.23 10.39
N GLU A 396 -16.36 -17.08 9.58
CA GLU A 396 -17.43 -17.96 10.05
C GLU A 396 -16.92 -19.07 10.98
N LEU A 397 -15.71 -19.59 10.74
CA LEU A 397 -15.08 -20.57 11.62
C LEU A 397 -14.82 -20.00 13.02
N GLU A 398 -14.26 -18.78 13.11
CA GLU A 398 -14.05 -18.12 14.40
C GLU A 398 -15.38 -17.90 15.14
N LYS A 399 -16.43 -17.49 14.42
CA LYS A 399 -17.78 -17.38 14.96
C LYS A 399 -18.29 -18.73 15.52
N SER A 400 -18.18 -19.81 14.75
CA SER A 400 -18.59 -21.15 15.18
C SER A 400 -17.79 -21.64 16.40
N GLN A 401 -16.49 -21.38 16.46
CA GLN A 401 -15.65 -21.70 17.60
C GLN A 401 -16.10 -20.97 18.87
N MET A 402 -16.44 -19.68 18.77
CA MET A 402 -16.96 -18.90 19.90
C MET A 402 -18.26 -19.50 20.45
N VAL A 403 -19.17 -19.94 19.58
CA VAL A 403 -20.42 -20.60 20.00
C VAL A 403 -20.13 -21.93 20.71
N LEU A 404 -19.28 -22.79 20.13
CA LEU A 404 -18.91 -24.08 20.73
C LEU A 404 -18.24 -23.91 22.10
N ALA A 405 -17.37 -22.92 22.25
CA ALA A 405 -16.75 -22.57 23.53
C ALA A 405 -17.77 -22.07 24.55
N GLY A 406 -18.75 -21.28 24.11
CA GLY A 406 -19.86 -20.79 24.93
C GLY A 406 -20.77 -21.92 25.44
N VAL A 407 -21.07 -22.91 24.59
CA VAL A 407 -21.92 -24.06 24.93
C VAL A 407 -21.23 -25.01 25.91
N SER A 408 -19.90 -25.14 25.84
CA SER A 408 -19.14 -26.12 26.64
C SER A 408 -18.87 -25.70 28.08
N SER A 409 -19.27 -24.50 28.52
CA SER A 409 -19.03 -24.07 29.90
C SER A 409 -20.27 -23.47 30.55
N SER A 410 -20.64 -24.01 31.72
CA SER A 410 -21.65 -23.44 32.62
C SER A 410 -21.14 -22.19 33.37
N ALA A 411 -20.03 -21.60 32.93
CA ALA A 411 -19.40 -20.47 33.59
C ALA A 411 -20.08 -19.15 33.19
N PRO A 412 -20.26 -18.20 34.12
CA PRO A 412 -20.82 -16.87 33.84
C PRO A 412 -20.08 -16.04 32.77
N GLU A 413 -18.87 -16.47 32.40
CA GLU A 413 -18.05 -15.87 31.34
C GLU A 413 -18.42 -16.39 29.94
N ALA A 414 -18.83 -17.66 29.81
CA ALA A 414 -19.32 -18.20 28.54
C ALA A 414 -20.70 -17.68 28.16
N VAL A 415 -21.58 -17.50 29.14
CA VAL A 415 -22.87 -16.83 28.92
C VAL A 415 -22.65 -15.39 28.45
N ARG A 416 -21.67 -14.67 29.02
CA ARG A 416 -21.29 -13.32 28.56
C ARG A 416 -20.63 -13.33 27.17
N ALA A 417 -19.81 -14.33 26.84
CA ALA A 417 -19.23 -14.48 25.51
C ALA A 417 -20.30 -14.80 24.45
N MET A 418 -21.29 -15.62 24.81
CA MET A 418 -22.42 -15.98 23.97
C MET A 418 -23.41 -14.83 23.81
N ASP A 419 -23.68 -14.03 24.85
CA ASP A 419 -24.44 -12.78 24.75
C ASP A 419 -23.71 -11.75 23.88
N LYS A 420 -22.39 -11.59 24.06
CA LYS A 420 -21.58 -10.72 23.19
C LYS A 420 -21.64 -11.18 21.73
N TYR A 421 -21.60 -12.49 21.49
CA TYR A 421 -21.74 -13.07 20.17
C TYR A 421 -23.14 -12.87 19.58
N LEU A 422 -24.19 -13.12 20.35
CA LEU A 422 -25.58 -12.87 19.94
C LEU A 422 -25.80 -11.40 19.60
N VAL A 423 -25.21 -10.49 20.39
CA VAL A 423 -25.21 -9.05 20.11
C VAL A 423 -24.44 -8.72 18.83
N MET A 424 -23.26 -9.30 18.59
CA MET A 424 -22.50 -9.11 17.34
C MET A 424 -23.24 -9.66 16.11
N ALA A 425 -23.81 -10.86 16.22
CA ALA A 425 -24.59 -11.51 15.18
C ALA A 425 -25.92 -10.79 14.87
N SER A 426 -26.50 -10.08 15.86
CA SER A 426 -27.74 -9.31 15.70
C SER A 426 -27.51 -7.82 15.38
N SER A 427 -26.33 -7.27 15.65
CA SER A 427 -25.96 -5.89 15.32
C SER A 427 -25.40 -5.72 13.90
N GLY A 428 -25.00 -6.81 13.24
CA GLY A 428 -24.34 -6.76 11.94
C GLY A 428 -22.95 -6.11 11.98
N ASP A 429 -22.35 -5.99 13.18
CA ASP A 429 -21.07 -5.32 13.41
C ASP A 429 -19.91 -6.33 13.44
N ASP A 430 -19.91 -7.27 12.49
CA ASP A 430 -18.84 -8.26 12.23
C ASP A 430 -17.54 -7.63 11.68
N LYS A 431 -17.47 -6.30 11.63
CA LYS A 431 -16.41 -5.56 10.94
C LYS A 431 -15.05 -5.72 11.59
N GLU A 432 -14.99 -5.74 12.93
CA GLU A 432 -13.72 -5.89 13.64
C GLU A 432 -13.12 -7.28 13.44
N LEU A 433 -13.97 -8.32 13.55
CA LEU A 433 -13.57 -9.70 13.32
C LEU A 433 -13.08 -9.90 11.87
N PHE A 434 -13.88 -9.45 10.91
CA PHE A 434 -13.52 -9.48 9.51
C PHE A 434 -12.18 -8.77 9.25
N THR A 435 -11.99 -7.57 9.81
CA THR A 435 -10.75 -6.79 9.63
C THR A 435 -9.55 -7.51 10.24
N SER A 436 -9.72 -8.15 11.40
CA SER A 436 -8.68 -8.98 12.04
C SER A 436 -8.27 -10.15 11.15
N VAL A 437 -9.25 -10.92 10.66
CA VAL A 437 -9.02 -12.07 9.78
C VAL A 437 -8.32 -11.65 8.47
N VAL A 438 -8.76 -10.54 7.87
CA VAL A 438 -8.12 -9.98 6.67
C VAL A 438 -6.67 -9.62 6.95
N SER A 439 -6.40 -8.94 8.07
CA SER A 439 -5.05 -8.53 8.46
C SER A 439 -4.13 -9.74 8.68
N GLU A 440 -4.63 -10.79 9.32
CA GLU A 440 -3.88 -12.02 9.55
C GLU A 440 -3.52 -12.74 8.24
N ILE A 441 -4.52 -12.96 7.37
CA ILE A 441 -4.31 -13.60 6.07
C ILE A 441 -3.33 -12.80 5.22
N MET A 442 -3.48 -11.47 5.17
CA MET A 442 -2.56 -10.58 4.45
C MET A 442 -1.15 -10.66 5.00
N SER A 443 -0.97 -10.59 6.33
CA SER A 443 0.34 -10.66 6.98
C SER A 443 1.04 -12.00 6.72
N ALA A 444 0.28 -13.10 6.69
CA ALA A 444 0.81 -14.42 6.40
C ALA A 444 1.26 -14.55 4.94
N ASP A 445 0.45 -14.10 3.97
CA ASP A 445 0.78 -14.25 2.56
C ASP A 445 1.81 -13.21 2.05
N MET A 446 1.90 -12.02 2.65
CA MET A 446 2.97 -11.06 2.34
C MET A 446 4.38 -11.61 2.65
N LYS A 447 4.50 -12.60 3.55
CA LYS A 447 5.78 -13.28 3.84
C LYS A 447 6.14 -14.35 2.81
N ARG A 448 5.24 -14.68 1.88
CA ARG A 448 5.49 -15.69 0.85
C ARG A 448 6.25 -15.08 -0.32
N THR A 449 6.97 -15.92 -1.06
CA THR A 449 7.75 -15.54 -2.24
C THR A 449 7.39 -16.35 -3.48
N ASP A 450 6.26 -17.04 -3.42
CA ASP A 450 5.70 -17.87 -4.48
C ASP A 450 5.27 -17.08 -5.74
N LEU A 451 5.20 -17.81 -6.85
CA LEU A 451 4.65 -17.31 -8.11
C LEU A 451 3.12 -17.37 -8.12
N LEU A 452 2.48 -16.71 -9.08
CA LEU A 452 1.00 -16.64 -9.20
C LEU A 452 0.32 -18.00 -9.23
N ASP A 453 0.82 -18.94 -10.06
CA ASP A 453 0.26 -20.28 -10.17
C ASP A 453 0.38 -21.08 -8.86
N GLU A 454 1.51 -20.95 -8.19
CA GLU A 454 1.79 -21.63 -6.92
C GLU A 454 0.91 -21.07 -5.80
N ASN A 455 0.74 -19.75 -5.78
CA ASN A 455 -0.09 -19.07 -4.80
C ASN A 455 -1.57 -19.43 -4.96
N ILE A 456 -2.09 -19.50 -6.20
CA ILE A 456 -3.46 -19.94 -6.47
C ILE A 456 -3.68 -21.39 -6.01
N LYS A 457 -2.72 -22.28 -6.26
CA LYS A 457 -2.81 -23.67 -5.76
C LYS A 457 -2.82 -23.73 -4.24
N TYR A 458 -1.98 -22.92 -3.59
CA TYR A 458 -1.98 -22.80 -2.14
C TYR A 458 -3.33 -22.31 -1.61
N LEU A 459 -3.86 -21.21 -2.14
CA LEU A 459 -5.13 -20.64 -1.69
C LEU A 459 -6.30 -21.60 -1.89
N ASN A 460 -6.36 -22.33 -3.02
CA ASN A 460 -7.37 -23.38 -3.19
C ASN A 460 -7.28 -24.42 -2.08
N LYS A 461 -6.07 -24.87 -1.72
CA LYS A 461 -5.89 -25.84 -0.65
C LYS A 461 -6.37 -25.28 0.69
N GLU A 462 -6.03 -24.03 1.01
CA GLU A 462 -6.46 -23.38 2.25
C GLU A 462 -7.99 -23.24 2.32
N VAL A 463 -8.65 -22.86 1.21
CA VAL A 463 -10.11 -22.81 1.14
C VAL A 463 -10.72 -24.20 1.39
N MET A 464 -10.21 -25.25 0.74
CA MET A 464 -10.70 -26.62 0.96
C MET A 464 -10.49 -27.10 2.41
N ASN A 465 -9.37 -26.72 3.03
CA ASN A 465 -9.12 -27.05 4.44
C ASN A 465 -10.14 -26.33 5.34
N ALA A 466 -10.36 -25.03 5.12
CA ALA A 466 -11.31 -24.24 5.90
C ALA A 466 -12.76 -24.77 5.73
N GLU A 467 -13.13 -25.20 4.53
CA GLU A 467 -14.40 -25.90 4.28
C GLU A 467 -14.52 -27.19 5.08
N MET A 468 -13.45 -27.99 5.13
CA MET A 468 -13.45 -29.24 5.90
C MET A 468 -13.54 -28.98 7.40
N ASP A 469 -12.84 -27.96 7.91
CA ASP A 469 -12.92 -27.53 9.31
C ASP A 469 -14.33 -27.04 9.65
N ALA A 470 -15.01 -26.34 8.73
CA ALA A 470 -16.38 -25.88 8.90
C ALA A 470 -17.36 -27.06 9.03
N LEU A 471 -17.18 -28.10 8.22
CA LEU A 471 -18.00 -29.31 8.28
C LEU A 471 -17.84 -30.03 9.62
N VAL A 472 -16.60 -30.16 10.11
CA VAL A 472 -16.32 -30.77 11.41
C VAL A 472 -16.94 -29.95 12.54
N MET A 473 -16.83 -28.62 12.51
CA MET A 473 -17.48 -27.77 13.51
C MET A 473 -19.00 -27.88 13.47
N ALA A 474 -19.61 -27.96 12.30
CA ALA A 474 -21.05 -28.15 12.15
C ALA A 474 -21.50 -29.49 12.75
N GLU A 475 -20.74 -30.57 12.55
CA GLU A 475 -21.00 -31.88 13.16
C GLU A 475 -20.94 -31.80 14.69
N MET A 476 -19.90 -31.17 15.25
CA MET A 476 -19.78 -30.96 16.70
C MET A 476 -20.92 -30.12 17.28
N MET A 477 -21.36 -29.08 16.56
CA MET A 477 -22.50 -28.26 16.98
C MET A 477 -23.81 -29.06 16.96
N ALA A 478 -24.02 -29.90 15.94
CA ALA A 478 -25.20 -30.76 15.86
C ALA A 478 -25.25 -31.78 17.00
N GLU A 479 -24.13 -32.44 17.30
CA GLU A 479 -24.02 -33.37 18.44
C GLU A 479 -24.36 -32.68 19.77
N ASN A 480 -23.84 -31.46 19.99
CA ASN A 480 -24.15 -30.69 21.19
C ASN A 480 -25.64 -30.35 21.31
N VAL A 481 -26.31 -30.02 20.20
CA VAL A 481 -27.76 -29.76 20.22
C VAL A 481 -28.54 -31.02 20.60
N VAL A 482 -28.19 -32.17 20.01
CA VAL A 482 -28.83 -33.46 20.34
C VAL A 482 -28.66 -33.78 21.82
N GLN A 483 -27.45 -33.65 22.37
CA GLN A 483 -27.19 -33.87 23.80
C GLN A 483 -28.02 -32.95 24.71
N LEU A 484 -28.12 -31.66 24.36
CA LEU A 484 -28.92 -30.70 25.13
C LEU A 484 -30.43 -31.00 25.09
N GLU A 485 -30.93 -31.55 23.99
CA GLU A 485 -32.32 -31.99 23.88
C GLU A 485 -32.60 -33.25 24.70
N GLU A 486 -31.68 -34.22 24.68
CA GLU A 486 -31.75 -35.43 25.52
C GLU A 486 -31.75 -35.07 27.00
N GLU A 487 -30.83 -34.20 27.45
CA GLU A 487 -30.76 -33.74 28.84
C GLU A 487 -32.03 -33.02 29.29
N LYS A 488 -32.64 -32.21 28.42
CA LYS A 488 -33.92 -31.54 28.71
C LYS A 488 -35.09 -32.51 28.76
N GLY A 489 -35.12 -33.51 27.87
CA GLY A 489 -36.12 -34.58 27.89
C GLY A 489 -36.08 -35.37 29.20
N GLU A 490 -34.88 -35.80 29.61
CA GLU A 490 -34.68 -36.48 30.89
C GLU A 490 -35.04 -35.60 32.10
N ALA A 491 -34.71 -34.31 32.07
CA ALA A 491 -35.08 -33.38 33.14
C ALA A 491 -36.60 -33.19 33.23
N SER A 492 -37.31 -33.16 32.09
CA SER A 492 -38.77 -33.07 32.05
C SER A 492 -39.44 -34.34 32.58
N GLU A 493 -38.89 -35.53 32.31
CA GLU A 493 -39.38 -36.79 32.87
C GLU A 493 -39.10 -36.94 34.38
N ARG A 494 -38.04 -36.33 34.90
CA ARG A 494 -37.75 -36.33 36.36
C ARG A 494 -38.63 -35.38 37.17
N ILE A 495 -39.24 -34.38 36.53
CA ILE A 495 -40.12 -33.39 37.16
C ILE A 495 -41.58 -33.86 37.15
N ALA A 496 -41.98 -34.67 36.16
CA ALA A 496 -43.29 -35.32 36.08
C ALA A 496 -43.40 -36.52 37.06
#